data_AF-A0A9X2YNI7-F1
#
_entry.id   AF-A0A9X2YNI7-F1
#
_cell.length_a   1.000
_cell.length_b   1.000
_cell.length_c   1.000
_cell.angle_alpha   90.00
_cell.angle_beta   90.00
_cell.angle_gamma   90.00
#
_symmetry.space_group_name_H-M   'P 1'
#
loop_
_entity.id
_entity.type
_entity.pdbx_description
1 polymer ?
#
loop_
_entity_poly.entity_id
_entity_poly.type
_entity_poly.pdbx_seq_one_letter_code
_entity_poly.pdbx_strand_id
1 'polypeptide(L)'
;MVRTANSLAVVCGTGSSGGYYYRGERLSDGADLELANAVPAGGGFDAVNPADGARYEVRPDRLTIYGSGGVDSTEPALQYATQ
;
A
#
# COMPACT_ATOMS: atom_id res chain seq x y z
N MET A 1 -6.59 -5.21 -3.06
CA MET A 1 -5.86 -4.67 -4.23
C MET A 1 -6.40 -3.30 -4.59
N VAL A 2 -5.52 -2.35 -4.89
CA VAL A 2 -5.82 -1.03 -5.46
C VAL A 2 -4.98 -0.84 -6.73
N ARG A 3 -5.59 -0.30 -7.78
CA ARG A 3 -4.90 0.12 -9.01
C ARG A 3 -5.14 1.61 -9.23
N THR A 4 -4.08 2.35 -9.47
CA THR A 4 -4.12 3.78 -9.80
C THR A 4 -3.56 4.00 -11.20
N ALA A 5 -3.37 5.25 -11.62
CA ALA A 5 -2.67 5.57 -12.86
C ALA A 5 -1.15 5.29 -12.79
N ASN A 6 -0.55 5.33 -11.60
CA ASN A 6 0.91 5.28 -11.41
C ASN A 6 1.38 4.06 -10.61
N SER A 7 0.48 3.39 -9.91
CA SER A 7 0.81 2.35 -8.94
C SER A 7 -0.17 1.18 -8.98
N LEU A 8 0.34 0.01 -8.62
CA LEU A 8 -0.44 -1.16 -8.28
C LEU A 8 -0.08 -1.59 -6.86
N ALA A 9 -1.07 -1.86 -6.01
CA ALA A 9 -0.81 -2.41 -4.69
C ALA A 9 -1.82 -3.47 -4.28
N VAL A 10 -1.35 -4.46 -3.52
CA VAL A 10 -2.17 -5.50 -2.93
C VAL A 10 -1.84 -5.64 -1.46
N VAL A 11 -2.86 -5.98 -0.67
CA VAL A 11 -2.69 -6.40 0.71
C VAL A 11 -3.31 -7.78 0.83
N CYS A 12 -2.53 -8.72 1.34
CA CYS A 12 -2.91 -10.12 1.48
C CYS A 12 -2.63 -10.58 2.91
N GLY A 13 -3.47 -11.49 3.42
CA GLY A 13 -3.24 -12.11 4.72
C GLY A 13 -2.09 -13.12 4.66
N THR A 14 -1.28 -13.17 5.72
CA THR A 14 -0.19 -14.15 5.89
C THR A 14 -0.73 -15.48 6.46
N GLY A 15 -1.70 -16.09 5.75
CA GLY A 15 -2.22 -17.43 6.04
C GLY A 15 -2.45 -17.75 7.53
N SER A 16 -1.99 -18.93 7.96
CA SER A 16 -2.21 -19.49 9.30
C SER A 16 -1.52 -18.75 10.46
N SER A 17 -0.57 -17.86 10.15
CA SER A 17 0.25 -17.16 11.15
C SER A 17 -0.40 -15.88 11.66
N GLY A 18 -1.47 -15.43 11.02
CA GLY A 18 -2.08 -14.12 11.26
C GLY A 18 -1.20 -12.98 10.75
N GLY A 19 -1.81 -11.87 10.37
CA GLY A 19 -1.14 -10.69 9.83
C GLY A 19 -1.44 -10.44 8.35
N TYR A 20 -0.94 -9.31 7.86
CA TYR A 20 -1.07 -8.89 6.48
C TYR A 20 0.25 -8.36 5.96
N TYR A 21 0.51 -8.57 4.68
CA TYR A 21 1.61 -7.92 3.99
C TYR A 21 1.08 -7.00 2.89
N TYR A 22 1.77 -5.89 2.70
CA TYR A 22 1.60 -4.99 1.58
C TYR A 22 2.61 -5.36 0.49
N ARG A 23 2.17 -5.37 -0.76
CA ARG A 23 3.05 -5.37 -1.93
C ARG A 23 2.63 -4.29 -2.90
N GLY A 24 3.56 -3.42 -3.27
CA GLY A 24 3.35 -2.31 -4.20
C GLY A 24 4.31 -2.38 -5.37
N GLU A 25 3.89 -1.88 -6.52
CA GLU A 25 4.69 -1.70 -7.73
C GLU A 25 4.40 -0.32 -8.32
N ARG A 26 5.46 0.40 -8.69
CA ARG A 26 5.38 1.64 -9.45
C ARG A 26 5.37 1.31 -10.94
N LEU A 27 4.32 1.76 -11.63
CA LEU A 27 4.09 1.40 -13.03
C LEU A 27 5.05 2.08 -14.01
N SER A 28 5.70 3.18 -13.62
CA SER A 28 6.60 3.93 -14.51
C SER A 28 7.92 3.22 -14.80
N ASP A 29 8.44 2.48 -13.81
CA ASP A 29 9.77 1.87 -13.83
C ASP A 29 9.79 0.41 -13.35
N GLY A 30 8.65 -0.12 -12.88
CA GLY A 30 8.52 -1.48 -12.38
C GLY A 30 9.16 -1.71 -11.00
N ALA A 31 9.53 -0.64 -10.29
CA ALA A 31 10.07 -0.77 -8.95
C ALA A 31 9.02 -1.33 -7.98
N ASP A 32 9.33 -2.42 -7.27
CA ASP A 32 8.43 -3.05 -6.32
C ASP A 32 8.94 -3.00 -4.86
N LEU A 33 8.00 -3.10 -3.93
CA LEU A 33 8.24 -3.09 -2.48
C LEU A 33 7.29 -4.06 -1.80
N GLU A 34 7.82 -4.88 -0.88
CA GLU A 34 7.03 -5.74 0.00
C GLU A 34 7.28 -5.37 1.46
N LEU A 35 6.20 -5.23 2.24
CA LEU A 35 6.22 -4.88 3.65
C LEU A 35 5.34 -5.86 4.44
N ALA A 36 5.94 -6.58 5.39
CA ALA A 36 5.25 -7.63 6.17
C ALA A 36 4.42 -7.12 7.37
N ASN A 37 4.29 -5.80 7.53
CA ASN A 37 3.69 -5.15 8.70
C ASN A 37 2.42 -4.36 8.35
N ALA A 38 1.63 -4.84 7.38
CA ALA A 38 0.37 -4.19 7.05
C ALA A 38 -0.67 -4.45 8.16
N VAL A 39 -1.41 -3.40 8.53
CA VAL A 39 -2.44 -3.47 9.58
C VAL A 39 -3.75 -2.84 9.09
N PRO A 40 -4.93 -3.38 9.47
CA PRO A 40 -6.21 -2.79 9.11
C PRO A 40 -6.35 -1.35 9.65
N ALA A 41 -6.75 -0.41 8.80
CA ALA A 41 -6.93 1.00 9.16
C ALA A 41 -7.89 1.72 8.21
N GLY A 42 -8.83 2.51 8.73
CA GLY A 42 -9.66 3.43 7.94
C GLY A 42 -10.42 2.81 6.76
N GLY A 43 -10.87 1.55 6.87
CA GLY A 43 -11.54 0.82 5.80
C GLY A 43 -10.61 0.17 4.76
N GLY A 44 -9.30 0.24 4.96
CA GLY A 44 -8.28 -0.47 4.20
C GLY A 44 -7.11 -0.87 5.11
N PHE A 45 -5.88 -0.57 4.70
CA PHE A 45 -4.67 -0.99 5.41
C PHE A 45 -3.57 0.06 5.40
N ASP A 46 -2.76 0.07 6.45
CA ASP A 46 -1.54 0.87 6.54
C ASP A 46 -0.33 -0.05 6.64
N ALA A 47 0.74 0.27 5.94
CA ALA A 47 2.05 -0.37 6.08
C ALA A 47 3.14 0.70 6.27
N VAL A 48 4.22 0.38 6.97
CA VAL A 48 5.33 1.30 7.23
C VAL A 48 6.63 0.64 6.82
N ASN A 49 7.41 1.27 5.95
CA ASN A 49 8.74 0.81 5.60
C ASN A 49 9.70 1.06 6.78
N PRO A 50 10.25 0.02 7.42
CA PRO A 50 11.14 0.19 8.57
C PRO A 50 12.50 0.80 8.20
N ALA A 51 12.86 0.79 6.91
CA ALA A 51 14.15 1.32 6.46
C ALA A 51 14.21 2.87 6.50
N ASP A 52 13.09 3.53 6.23
CA ASP A 52 13.01 4.99 6.07
C ASP A 52 11.81 5.65 6.77
N GLY A 53 10.90 4.86 7.33
CA GLY A 53 9.68 5.33 7.99
C GLY A 53 8.54 5.71 7.02
N ALA A 54 8.69 5.46 5.72
CA ALA A 54 7.65 5.79 4.74
C ALA A 54 6.35 5.01 5.03
N ARG A 55 5.21 5.70 5.01
CA ARG A 55 3.90 5.09 5.27
C ARG A 55 3.10 4.93 3.99
N TYR A 56 2.46 3.79 3.84
CA TYR A 56 1.61 3.43 2.70
C TYR A 56 0.19 3.23 3.22
N GLU A 57 -0.73 4.13 2.87
CA GLU A 57 -2.16 4.00 3.17
C GLU A 57 -2.91 3.49 1.94
N VAL A 58 -3.43 2.28 2.03
CA VAL A 58 -4.30 1.68 1.02
C VAL A 58 -5.74 1.91 1.46
N ARG A 59 -6.54 2.61 0.64
CA ARG A 59 -7.96 2.89 0.88
C ARG A 59 -8.80 2.53 -0.36
N PRO A 60 -10.13 2.36 -0.21
CA PRO A 60 -11.01 2.08 -1.33
C PRO A 60 -10.96 3.12 -2.46
N ASP A 61 -10.73 4.37 -2.12
CA ASP A 61 -10.76 5.51 -3.05
C ASP A 61 -9.37 6.03 -3.46
N ARG A 62 -8.30 5.63 -2.76
CA ARG A 62 -6.94 6.14 -3.02
C ARG A 62 -5.82 5.26 -2.48
N LEU A 63 -4.63 5.45 -3.05
CA LEU A 63 -3.35 5.07 -2.45
C LEU A 63 -2.62 6.35 -2.03
N THR A 64 -2.20 6.44 -0.77
CA THR A 64 -1.38 7.57 -0.28
C THR A 64 -0.04 7.05 0.24
N ILE A 65 1.04 7.69 -0.19
CA ILE A 65 2.41 7.37 0.23
C ILE A 65 2.97 8.61 0.95
N TYR A 66 3.42 8.42 2.18
CA TYR A 66 4.04 9.45 3.00
C TYR A 66 5.53 9.15 3.09
N GLY A 67 6.37 10.13 2.75
CA GLY A 67 7.80 10.08 3.00
C GLY A 67 8.18 10.76 4.31
N SER A 68 9.48 10.99 4.50
CA SER A 68 10.04 11.63 5.69
C SER A 68 9.64 13.10 5.87
N GLY A 69 9.17 13.77 4.80
CA GLY A 69 8.79 15.20 4.81
C GLY A 69 7.28 15.48 4.69
N GLY A 70 6.43 14.45 4.58
CA GLY A 70 5.00 14.62 4.36
C GLY A 70 4.43 13.66 3.33
N VAL A 71 3.45 14.11 2.54
CA VAL A 71 2.83 13.31 1.49
C VAL A 71 3.71 13.34 0.24
N ASP A 72 4.24 12.19 -0.15
CA ASP A 72 5.01 12.03 -1.40
C ASP A 72 4.07 11.81 -2.58
N SER A 73 2.98 11.05 -2.38
CA SER A 73 1.99 10.78 -3.42
C SER A 73 0.59 10.58 -2.83
N THR A 74 -0.43 11.05 -3.54
CA THR A 74 -1.84 10.71 -3.32
C THR A 74 -2.49 10.43 -4.66
N GLU A 75 -2.86 9.18 -4.88
CA GLU A 75 -3.31 8.69 -6.17
C GLU A 75 -4.74 8.16 -6.06
N PRO A 76 -5.70 8.66 -6.87
CA PRO A 76 -7.06 8.13 -6.86
C PRO A 76 -7.08 6.68 -7.35
N ALA A 77 -7.88 5.86 -6.69
CA ALA A 77 -8.13 4.49 -7.10
C ALA A 77 -8.94 4.48 -8.40
N LEU A 78 -8.39 3.86 -9.43
CA LEU A 78 -9.13 3.50 -10.65
C LEU A 78 -9.89 2.19 -10.45
N GLN A 79 -9.36 1.29 -9.62
CA GLN A 79 -10.00 0.04 -9.22
C GLN A 79 -9.62 -0.30 -7.79
N TYR A 80 -10.57 -0.90 -7.06
CA TYR A 80 -10.37 -1.45 -5.72
C TYR A 80 -11.09 -2.78 -5.58
N ALA A 81 -10.39 -3.78 -5.05
CA ALA A 81 -10.95 -5.11 -4.77
C ALA A 81 -10.49 -5.59 -3.40
N THR A 82 -11.43 -6.06 -2.58
CA THR A 82 -11.14 -6.81 -1.37
C THR A 82 -10.95 -8.27 -1.74
N GLN A 83 -9.79 -8.85 -1.38
CA GLN A 83 -9.50 -10.26 -1.56
C GLN A 83 -9.86 -11.03 -0.29
#